data_AF-A0A941CNL3-F1
#
_entry.id   AF-A0A941CNL3-F1
#
_cell.length_a   1.000
_cell.length_b   1.000
_cell.length_c   1.000
_cell.angle_alpha   90.00
_cell.angle_beta   90.00
_cell.angle_gamma   90.00
#
_symmetry.space_group_name_H-M   'P 1'
#
loop_
_entity.id
_entity.type
_entity.pdbx_description
1 polymer ?
#
loop_
_entity_poly.entity_id
_entity_poly.type
_entity_poly.pdbx_seq_one_letter_code
_entity_poly.pdbx_strand_id
1 'polypeptide(L)'
;MYDYKENRVHGGSSYADALYRLGASPEDYARRMTERIIEKEWGEDAPYRYFGAEAFFIISENDVPVIIKDYAFVEIHRCTAVHSFENWVQELVKKG
;
A
#
# COMPACT_ATOMS: atom_id res chain seq x y z
N MET A 1 21.39 -38.42 -4.53
CA MET A 1 21.42 -37.18 -3.72
C MET A 1 20.62 -36.17 -4.50
N TYR A 2 19.31 -36.08 -4.25
CA TYR A 2 18.41 -35.22 -5.02
C TYR A 2 18.34 -33.85 -4.35
N ASP A 3 18.65 -32.84 -5.15
CA ASP A 3 18.70 -31.42 -4.83
C ASP A 3 17.29 -30.92 -4.46
N TYR A 4 17.08 -30.61 -3.19
CA TYR A 4 15.87 -29.93 -2.71
C TYR A 4 15.95 -28.45 -3.09
N LYS A 5 15.76 -28.15 -4.38
CA LYS A 5 15.19 -26.84 -4.75
C LYS A 5 13.74 -26.87 -4.32
N GLU A 6 13.51 -26.51 -3.05
CA GLU A 6 12.19 -26.15 -2.56
C GLU A 6 11.67 -25.02 -3.43
N ASN A 7 10.84 -25.40 -4.41
CA ASN A 7 9.86 -24.55 -5.04
C ASN A 7 9.08 -23.87 -3.92
N ARG A 8 9.49 -22.66 -3.54
CA ARG A 8 8.69 -21.78 -2.69
C ARG A 8 7.42 -21.50 -3.46
N VAL A 9 6.38 -22.25 -3.15
CA VAL A 9 5.05 -22.08 -3.70
C VAL A 9 4.59 -20.67 -3.31
N HIS A 10 4.61 -19.74 -4.27
CA HIS A 10 3.98 -18.41 -4.17
C HIS A 10 2.43 -18.56 -4.18
N GLY A 11 1.89 -19.34 -3.25
CA GLY A 11 0.47 -19.72 -3.19
C GLY A 11 -0.25 -19.27 -1.93
N GLY A 12 0.38 -18.46 -1.08
CA GLY A 12 -0.22 -17.94 0.15
C GLY A 12 -0.91 -16.56 0.01
N SER A 13 -0.88 -15.91 -1.17
CA SER A 13 -1.03 -14.46 -1.22
C SER A 13 -2.46 -13.94 -1.46
N SER A 14 -3.41 -14.71 -2.00
CA SER A 14 -4.74 -14.14 -2.30
C SER A 14 -5.65 -14.07 -1.05
N TYR A 15 -5.79 -15.19 -0.34
CA TYR A 15 -6.69 -15.26 0.82
C TYR A 15 -6.18 -14.43 2.01
N ALA A 16 -4.87 -14.52 2.32
CA ALA A 16 -4.29 -13.75 3.42
C ALA A 16 -4.35 -12.23 3.17
N ASP A 17 -4.14 -11.80 1.92
CA ASP A 17 -4.21 -10.38 1.54
C ASP A 17 -5.67 -9.88 1.49
N ALA A 18 -6.64 -10.76 1.15
CA ALA A 18 -8.06 -10.45 1.29
C ALA A 18 -8.49 -10.33 2.76
N LEU A 19 -8.04 -11.24 3.64
CA LEU A 19 -8.30 -11.15 5.07
C LEU A 19 -7.66 -9.91 5.69
N TYR A 20 -6.44 -9.55 5.28
CA TYR A 20 -5.79 -8.31 5.71
C TYR A 20 -6.62 -7.08 5.30
N ARG A 21 -7.07 -7.02 4.03
CA ARG A 21 -7.95 -5.94 3.54
C ARG A 21 -9.26 -5.80 4.28
N LEU A 22 -9.76 -6.86 4.91
CA LEU A 22 -11.01 -6.82 5.68
C LEU A 22 -10.77 -6.51 7.16
N GLY A 23 -9.67 -7.00 7.73
CA GLY A 23 -9.39 -6.90 9.17
C GLY A 23 -8.48 -5.73 9.58
N ALA A 24 -7.74 -5.12 8.66
CA ALA A 24 -6.83 -4.03 8.99
C ALA A 24 -7.57 -2.74 9.37
N SER A 25 -7.00 -2.01 10.33
CA SER A 25 -7.42 -0.63 10.61
C SER A 25 -7.16 0.25 9.38
N PRO A 26 -7.90 1.35 9.19
CA PRO A 26 -7.68 2.23 8.05
C PRO A 26 -6.24 2.77 8.01
N GLU A 27 -5.65 3.03 9.18
CA GLU A 27 -4.27 3.48 9.33
C GLU A 27 -3.26 2.44 8.84
N ASP A 28 -3.30 1.22 9.38
CA ASP A 28 -2.35 0.17 9.02
C ASP A 28 -2.52 -0.24 7.55
N TYR A 29 -3.78 -0.27 7.08
CA TYR A 29 -4.09 -0.52 5.69
C TYR A 29 -3.48 0.55 4.77
N ALA A 30 -3.70 1.83 5.06
CA ALA A 30 -3.17 2.93 4.27
C ALA A 30 -1.64 2.88 4.21
N ARG A 31 -0.97 2.77 5.36
CA ARG A 31 0.49 2.68 5.45
C ARG A 31 1.03 1.53 4.60
N ARG A 32 0.59 0.30 4.88
CA ARG A 32 1.16 -0.89 4.21
C ARG A 32 0.88 -0.91 2.72
N MET A 33 -0.31 -0.53 2.29
CA MET A 33 -0.62 -0.53 0.86
C MET A 33 0.14 0.58 0.14
N THR A 34 0.24 1.77 0.72
CA THR A 34 1.01 2.86 0.12
C THR A 34 2.49 2.51 0.02
N GLU A 35 3.12 2.02 1.09
CA GLU A 35 4.53 1.60 1.08
C GLU A 35 4.78 0.50 0.04
N ARG A 36 3.91 -0.52 -0.03
CA ARG A 36 4.02 -1.60 -1.02
C ARG A 36 3.91 -1.09 -2.45
N ILE A 37 3.03 -0.14 -2.72
CA ILE A 37 2.87 0.45 -4.06
C ILE A 37 4.09 1.29 -4.42
N ILE A 38 4.59 2.10 -3.50
CA ILE A 38 5.80 2.90 -3.71
C ILE A 38 7.00 1.99 -4.01
N GLU A 39 7.22 0.95 -3.20
CA GLU A 39 8.29 -0.03 -3.41
C GLU A 39 8.15 -0.74 -4.76
N LYS A 40 6.92 -1.10 -5.15
CA LYS A 40 6.66 -1.76 -6.44
C LYS A 40 6.96 -0.85 -7.64
N GLU A 41 6.60 0.43 -7.57
CA GLU A 41 6.74 1.37 -8.70
C GLU A 41 8.16 1.96 -8.82
N TRP A 42 8.86 2.15 -7.69
CA TRP A 42 10.15 2.85 -7.68
C TRP A 42 11.32 2.09 -7.03
N GLY A 43 11.06 1.06 -6.21
CA GLY A 43 12.10 0.34 -5.50
C GLY A 43 12.87 1.21 -4.50
N GLU A 44 14.20 1.06 -4.44
CA GLU A 44 15.07 1.79 -3.52
C GLU A 44 15.17 3.29 -3.83
N ASP A 45 14.96 3.68 -5.09
CA ASP A 45 15.04 5.08 -5.56
C ASP A 45 13.70 5.83 -5.43
N ALA A 46 12.81 5.36 -4.54
CA ALA A 46 11.50 5.95 -4.33
C ALA A 46 11.57 7.43 -3.90
N PRO A 47 11.04 8.38 -4.70
CA PRO A 47 10.93 9.76 -4.27
C PRO A 47 9.77 9.95 -3.28
N TYR A 48 8.86 8.97 -3.20
CA TYR A 48 7.68 9.04 -2.36
C TYR A 48 7.90 8.43 -0.97
N ARG A 49 7.33 9.05 0.06
CA ARG A 49 7.35 8.53 1.45
C ARG A 49 5.98 8.69 2.11
N TYR A 50 5.61 7.71 2.93
CA TYR A 50 4.41 7.74 3.75
C TYR A 50 4.73 8.20 5.17
N PHE A 51 3.92 9.11 5.71
CA PHE A 51 3.97 9.52 7.11
C PHE A 51 2.57 9.41 7.72
N GLY A 52 2.44 8.62 8.80
CA GLY A 52 1.21 8.53 9.58
C GLY A 52 1.20 9.51 10.75
N ALA A 53 0.03 10.08 11.02
CA ALA A 53 -0.30 10.81 12.24
C ALA A 53 -1.60 10.23 12.84
N GLU A 54 -2.05 10.71 14.00
CA GLU A 54 -3.20 10.11 14.70
C GLU A 54 -4.51 10.10 13.87
N ALA A 55 -4.78 11.17 13.11
CA ALA A 55 -6.04 11.34 12.37
C ALA A 55 -5.88 11.34 10.84
N PHE A 56 -4.66 11.46 10.35
CA PHE A 56 -4.38 11.65 8.93
C PHE A 56 -3.02 11.10 8.55
N PHE A 57 -2.79 10.98 7.25
CA PHE A 57 -1.49 10.63 6.69
C PHE A 57 -1.06 11.65 5.64
N ILE A 58 0.24 11.67 5.41
CA ILE A 58 0.90 12.49 4.40
C ILE A 58 1.64 11.55 3.45
N ILE A 59 1.53 11.81 2.15
CA ILE A 59 2.48 11.29 1.16
C ILE A 59 3.31 12.48 0.70
N SER A 60 4.63 12.37 0.84
CA SER A 60 5.57 13.38 0.34
C SER A 60 6.30 12.88 -0.89
N GLU A 61 6.69 13.78 -1.78
CA GLU A 61 7.61 13.54 -2.89
C GLU A 61 8.87 14.37 -2.66
N ASN A 62 10.05 13.73 -2.62
CA ASN A 62 11.34 14.38 -2.33
C ASN A 62 11.29 15.30 -1.09
N ASP A 63 10.72 14.76 0.00
CA ASP A 63 10.49 15.43 1.29
C ASP A 63 9.53 16.65 1.25
N VAL A 64 8.84 16.89 0.13
CA VAL A 64 7.78 17.89 0.01
C VAL A 64 6.41 17.22 0.14
N PRO A 65 5.54 17.64 1.08
CA PRO A 65 4.19 17.11 1.18
C PRO A 65 3.38 17.38 -0.09
N VAL A 66 2.92 16.32 -0.77
CA VAL A 66 2.09 16.43 -1.98
C VAL A 66 0.64 16.04 -1.72
N ILE A 67 0.39 15.20 -0.71
CA ILE A 67 -0.93 14.71 -0.35
C ILE A 67 -1.08 14.71 1.17
N ILE A 68 -2.24 15.14 1.64
CA ILE A 68 -2.67 15.04 3.03
C ILE A 68 -4.12 14.54 3.03
N LYS A 69 -4.39 13.42 3.70
CA LYS A 69 -5.74 12.81 3.77
C LYS A 69 -5.98 12.21 5.14
N ASP A 70 -7.22 12.30 5.61
CA ASP A 70 -7.65 11.61 6.82
C ASP A 70 -7.86 10.11 6.57
N TYR A 71 -8.02 9.35 7.65
CA TYR A 71 -8.29 7.91 7.57
C TYR A 71 -9.74 7.57 7.20
N ALA A 72 -10.68 8.52 7.29
CA ALA A 72 -12.05 8.31 6.83
C ALA A 72 -12.11 8.22 5.29
N PHE A 73 -11.26 8.97 4.60
CA PHE A 73 -11.05 8.86 3.15
C PHE A 73 -10.70 7.42 2.74
N VAL A 74 -9.83 6.75 3.49
CA VAL A 74 -9.40 5.37 3.23
C VAL A 74 -10.58 4.41 3.35
N GLU A 75 -11.40 4.57 4.39
CA GLU A 75 -12.60 3.76 4.60
C GLU A 75 -13.63 3.96 3.47
N ILE A 76 -13.87 5.20 3.05
CA ILE A 76 -14.78 5.49 1.92
C ILE A 76 -14.32 4.76 0.65
N HIS A 77 -13.02 4.77 0.36
CA HIS A 77 -12.47 4.02 -0.76
C HIS A 77 -12.65 2.50 -0.60
N ARG A 78 -12.38 1.94 0.59
CA ARG A 78 -12.59 0.50 0.87
C ARG A 78 -14.05 0.08 0.69
N CYS A 79 -15.01 0.93 1.09
CA CYS A 79 -16.43 0.67 0.89
C CYS A 79 -16.85 0.74 -0.58
N THR A 80 -16.15 1.54 -1.40
CA THR A 80 -16.49 1.73 -2.82
C THR A 80 -16.06 0.53 -3.67
N ALA A 81 -14.82 0.07 -3.49
CA ALA A 81 -14.32 -1.14 -4.14
C ALA A 81 -13.06 -1.68 -3.43
N VAL A 82 -12.85 -3.00 -3.53
CA VAL A 82 -11.78 -3.74 -2.82
C VAL A 82 -10.38 -3.13 -3.00
N HIS A 83 -10.07 -2.61 -4.19
CA HIS A 83 -8.77 -2.01 -4.51
C HIS A 83 -8.84 -0.50 -4.81
N SER A 84 -9.95 0.17 -4.45
CA SER A 84 -10.15 1.58 -4.82
C SER A 84 -9.03 2.50 -4.29
N PHE A 85 -8.64 2.30 -3.03
CA PHE A 85 -7.56 3.06 -2.41
C PHE A 85 -6.20 2.75 -3.07
N GLU A 86 -5.90 1.47 -3.29
CA GLU A 86 -4.67 1.02 -3.94
C GLU A 86 -4.53 1.64 -5.34
N ASN A 87 -5.59 1.62 -6.14
CA ASN A 87 -5.60 2.21 -7.48
C ASN A 87 -5.38 3.73 -7.43
N TRP A 88 -5.99 4.41 -6.45
CA TRP A 88 -5.79 5.85 -6.27
C TRP A 88 -4.34 6.19 -5.91
N VAL A 89 -3.72 5.42 -5.00
CA VAL A 89 -2.29 5.58 -4.69
C VAL A 89 -1.42 5.28 -5.91
N GLN A 90 -1.73 4.22 -6.66
CA GLN A 90 -0.93 3.84 -7.82
C GLN A 90 -0.93 4.92 -8.90
N GLU A 91 -2.07 5.56 -9.18
CA GLU A 91 -2.13 6.68 -10.13
C GLU A 91 -1.40 7.93 -9.60
N LEU A 92 -1.37 8.13 -8.28
CA LEU A 92 -0.61 9.21 -7.66
C LEU A 92 0.90 9.05 -7.84
N VAL A 93 1.44 7.85 -7.56
CA VAL A 93 2.88 7.59 -7.53
C VAL A 93 3.40 6.99 -8.83
N LYS A 94 2.60 7.02 -9.90
CA LYS A 94 2.93 6.38 -11.18
C LYS A 94 4.19 6.99 -11.78
N LYS A 95 5.10 6.13 -12.25
CA LYS A 95 6.26 6.58 -13.01
C LYS A 95 5.82 7.11 -14.38
N GLY A 96 6.18 8.36 -14.68
CA GLY A 96 5.93 9.01 -15.96
C GLY A 96 6.68 8.37 -17.12
#